data_AF-A0A8T4TCB7-F1
#
_entry.id   AF-A0A8T4TCB7-F1
#
_cell.length_a   1.000
_cell.length_b   1.000
_cell.length_c   1.000
_cell.angle_alpha   90.00
_cell.angle_beta   90.00
_cell.angle_gamma   90.00
#
_symmetry.space_group_name_H-M   'P 1'
#
loop_
_entity.id
_entity.type
_entity.pdbx_description
1 polymer ?
#
loop_
_entity_poly.entity_id
_entity_poly.type
_entity_poly.pdbx_seq_one_letter_code
_entity_poly.pdbx_strand_id
1 'polypeptide(L)'
;MNWKSHLFISAVLTALISYLLKINLLSMEIIPLVIAVVAFSLLPDIDHPKSKISSWFRIFYILLGIYSIYGIINGELVYSVSLASAILLFIFHAGISENSYRHRKFPHSFTFGVIASMILYAFTGLIIALIGFGCFTIHLLLDNHVLRAFNYDIKLWRKLLRR
;
A
#
# COMPACT_ATOMS: atom_id res chain seq x y z
N MET A 1 15.96 3.82 -2.67
CA MET A 1 14.89 4.80 -2.41
C MET A 1 15.14 5.49 -1.08
N ASN A 2 15.00 6.82 -1.02
CA ASN A 2 15.13 7.58 0.23
C ASN A 2 13.77 7.61 0.94
N TRP A 3 13.46 6.51 1.63
CA TRP A 3 12.17 6.30 2.31
C TRP A 3 11.87 7.38 3.37
N LYS A 4 12.93 7.95 3.97
CA LYS A 4 12.78 9.05 4.93
C LYS A 4 12.23 10.31 4.27
N SER A 5 12.73 10.66 3.09
CA SER A 5 12.23 11.82 2.34
C SER A 5 10.79 11.62 1.89
N HIS A 6 10.44 10.42 1.42
CA HIS A 6 9.08 10.09 0.99
C HIS A 6 8.07 10.23 2.14
N LEU A 7 8.40 9.67 3.30
CA LEU A 7 7.59 9.82 4.52
C LEU A 7 7.49 11.28 4.96
N PHE A 8 8.61 11.97 5.06
CA PHE A 8 8.65 13.35 5.54
C PHE A 8 7.82 14.28 4.66
N ILE A 9 8.00 14.19 3.34
CA ILE A 9 7.25 15.01 2.37
C ILE A 9 5.76 14.64 2.40
N SER A 10 5.41 13.35 2.47
CA SER A 10 4.01 12.93 2.58
C SER A 10 3.33 13.44 3.86
N ALA A 11 4.03 13.40 4.99
CA ALA A 11 3.51 13.91 6.26
C ALA A 11 3.31 15.43 6.23
N VAL A 12 4.30 16.19 5.73
CA VAL A 12 4.20 17.64 5.60
C VAL A 12 3.07 18.05 4.66
N LEU A 13 2.95 17.40 3.50
CA LEU A 13 1.88 17.69 2.54
C LEU A 13 0.51 17.29 3.08
N THR A 14 0.40 16.17 3.80
CA THR A 14 -0.84 15.78 4.47
C THR A 14 -1.27 16.84 5.48
N ALA A 15 -0.35 17.33 6.32
CA ALA A 15 -0.64 18.37 7.30
C ALA A 15 -1.06 19.69 6.61
N LEU A 16 -0.34 20.09 5.55
CA LEU A 16 -0.64 21.30 4.78
C LEU A 16 -2.02 21.23 4.11
N ILE A 17 -2.32 20.13 3.42
CA ILE A 17 -3.62 19.92 2.76
C ILE A 17 -4.74 19.90 3.80
N SER A 18 -4.52 19.23 4.93
CA SER A 18 -5.52 19.16 6.01
C SER A 18 -5.80 20.54 6.60
N TYR A 19 -4.76 21.36 6.79
CA TYR A 19 -4.91 22.74 7.22
C TYR A 19 -5.71 23.58 6.21
N LEU A 20 -5.35 23.51 4.92
CA LEU A 20 -6.03 24.27 3.86
C LEU A 20 -7.51 23.87 3.69
N LEU A 21 -7.82 22.58 3.81
CA LEU A 21 -9.17 22.04 3.70
C LEU A 21 -9.95 22.08 5.02
N LYS A 22 -9.36 22.63 6.09
CA LYS A 22 -9.94 22.66 7.45
C LYS A 22 -10.34 21.28 7.97
N ILE A 23 -9.59 20.24 7.60
CA ILE A 23 -9.75 18.88 8.10
C ILE A 23 -9.18 18.82 9.52
N ASN A 24 -10.02 18.50 10.51
CA ASN A 24 -9.57 18.32 11.88
C ASN A 24 -8.94 16.93 12.07
N LEU A 25 -7.62 16.83 11.86
CA LEU A 25 -6.87 15.58 12.03
C LEU A 25 -6.97 15.00 13.45
N LEU A 26 -7.16 15.83 14.48
CA LEU A 26 -7.26 15.38 15.87
C LEU A 26 -8.60 14.69 16.17
N SER A 27 -9.62 14.95 15.35
CA SER A 27 -10.91 14.24 15.44
C SER A 27 -10.93 12.90 14.72
N MET A 28 -9.87 12.55 13.99
CA MET A 28 -9.77 11.28 13.25
C MET A 28 -9.13 10.19 14.08
N GLU A 29 -9.40 8.94 13.71
CA GLU A 29 -8.71 7.79 14.28
C GLU A 29 -7.22 7.84 13.93
N ILE A 30 -6.39 8.06 14.94
CA ILE A 30 -4.95 8.31 14.80
C ILE A 30 -4.24 7.11 14.14
N ILE A 31 -4.61 5.88 14.52
CA ILE A 31 -3.94 4.67 14.00
C ILE A 31 -4.17 4.53 12.49
N PRO A 32 -5.41 4.51 11.96
CA PRO A 32 -5.69 4.56 10.53
C PRO A 32 -5.00 5.69 9.78
N LEU A 33 -4.97 6.90 10.36
CA LEU A 33 -4.31 8.05 9.74
C LEU A 33 -2.79 7.83 9.60
N VAL A 34 -2.15 7.33 10.67
CA VAL A 34 -0.71 6.99 10.64
C VAL A 34 -0.44 5.88 9.63
N ILE A 35 -1.29 4.85 9.55
CA ILE A 35 -1.18 3.80 8.53
C ILE A 35 -1.30 4.38 7.13
N ALA A 36 -2.28 5.26 6.89
CA ALA A 36 -2.46 5.89 5.59
C ALA A 36 -1.20 6.66 5.16
N VAL A 37 -0.64 7.49 6.03
CA VAL A 37 0.57 8.26 5.72
C VAL A 37 1.79 7.35 5.57
N VAL A 38 2.06 6.47 6.54
CA VAL A 38 3.30 5.67 6.56
C VAL A 38 3.28 4.56 5.52
N ALA A 39 2.18 3.79 5.43
CA ALA A 39 2.13 2.68 4.50
C ALA A 39 2.02 3.19 3.06
N PHE A 40 1.11 4.13 2.75
CA PHE A 40 0.90 4.54 1.35
C PHE A 40 2.02 5.40 0.78
N SER A 41 2.75 6.15 1.60
CA SER A 41 3.95 6.86 1.15
C SER A 41 5.11 5.94 0.77
N LEU A 42 5.04 4.65 1.16
CA LEU A 42 6.06 3.65 0.84
C LEU A 42 5.53 2.51 -0.03
N LEU A 43 4.21 2.36 -0.12
CA LEU A 43 3.54 1.21 -0.73
C LEU A 43 3.98 0.90 -2.17
N PRO A 44 4.28 1.89 -3.05
CA PRO A 44 4.82 1.59 -4.37
C PRO A 44 6.07 0.70 -4.32
N ASP A 45 6.92 0.88 -3.31
CA ASP A 45 8.18 0.16 -3.17
C ASP A 45 8.04 -1.26 -2.57
N ILE A 46 6.82 -1.77 -2.44
CA ILE A 46 6.57 -3.14 -1.98
C ILE A 46 7.13 -4.19 -2.95
N ASP A 47 7.35 -3.86 -4.22
CA ASP A 47 7.99 -4.74 -5.21
C ASP A 47 9.52 -4.78 -5.13
N HIS A 48 10.15 -3.99 -4.25
CA HIS A 48 11.58 -4.03 -4.05
C HIS A 48 11.93 -4.82 -2.77
N PRO A 49 12.60 -5.99 -2.84
CA PRO A 49 12.77 -6.90 -1.71
C PRO A 49 13.53 -6.29 -0.53
N LYS A 50 14.43 -5.35 -0.81
CA LYS A 50 15.21 -4.64 0.23
C LYS A 50 14.53 -3.38 0.76
N SER A 51 13.32 -3.03 0.29
CA SER A 51 12.61 -1.87 0.80
C SER A 51 12.10 -2.13 2.23
N LYS A 52 11.89 -1.04 2.98
CA LYS A 52 11.34 -1.12 4.33
C LYS A 52 9.93 -1.67 4.32
N ILE A 53 9.09 -1.21 3.39
CA ILE A 53 7.70 -1.68 3.29
C ILE A 53 7.64 -3.17 2.91
N SER A 54 8.49 -3.64 1.99
CA SER A 54 8.57 -5.06 1.64
C SER A 54 8.98 -5.89 2.85
N SER A 55 9.96 -5.43 3.63
CA SER A 55 10.38 -6.10 4.86
C SER A 55 9.26 -6.20 5.89
N TRP A 56 8.53 -5.10 6.14
CA TRP A 56 7.38 -5.09 7.04
C TRP A 56 6.25 -5.98 6.54
N PHE A 57 5.96 -5.96 5.23
CA PHE A 57 4.96 -6.81 4.61
C PHE A 57 5.28 -8.29 4.76
N ARG A 58 6.56 -8.66 4.64
CA ARG A 58 7.02 -10.03 4.92
C ARG A 58 6.79 -10.46 6.36
N ILE A 59 7.19 -9.60 7.29
CA ILE A 59 6.97 -9.86 8.73
C ILE A 59 5.46 -10.02 8.99
N PHE A 60 4.63 -9.16 8.40
CA PHE A 60 3.18 -9.21 8.56
C PHE A 60 2.58 -10.55 8.13
N TYR A 61 2.81 -11.02 6.91
CA TYR A 61 2.21 -12.29 6.48
C TYR A 61 2.82 -13.51 7.21
N ILE A 62 4.07 -13.44 7.68
CA ILE A 62 4.68 -14.50 8.49
C ILE A 62 3.99 -14.57 9.86
N LEU A 63 3.83 -13.44 10.54
CA LEU A 63 3.15 -13.37 11.83
C LEU A 63 1.68 -13.77 11.70
N LEU A 64 0.99 -13.34 10.63
CA LEU A 64 -0.37 -13.77 10.34
C LEU A 64 -0.44 -15.28 10.15
N GLY A 65 0.50 -15.89 9.43
CA GLY A 65 0.60 -17.34 9.25
C GLY A 65 0.80 -18.08 10.58
N ILE A 66 1.76 -17.64 11.40
CA ILE A 66 2.03 -18.24 12.72
C ILE A 66 0.80 -18.14 13.63
N TYR A 67 0.20 -16.96 13.72
CA TYR A 67 -1.00 -16.72 14.52
C TYR A 67 -2.18 -17.58 14.06
N SER A 68 -2.35 -17.72 12.74
CA SER A 68 -3.42 -18.55 12.18
C SER A 68 -3.21 -20.04 12.47
N ILE A 69 -1.98 -20.54 12.35
CA ILE A 69 -1.63 -21.93 12.69
C ILE A 69 -1.91 -22.19 14.18
N TYR A 70 -1.51 -21.27 15.06
CA TYR A 70 -1.80 -21.37 16.49
C TYR A 70 -3.31 -21.46 16.76
N GLY A 71 -4.12 -20.60 16.13
CA GLY A 71 -5.58 -20.65 16.27
C GLY A 71 -6.21 -21.95 15.78
N ILE A 72 -5.75 -22.47 14.64
CA ILE A 72 -6.21 -23.77 14.10
C ILE A 72 -5.89 -24.92 15.06
N ILE A 73 -4.69 -24.93 15.64
CA ILE A 73 -4.27 -25.96 16.62
C ILE A 73 -5.18 -25.93 17.86
N ASN A 74 -5.69 -24.76 18.25
CA ASN A 74 -6.64 -24.60 19.35
C ASN A 74 -8.10 -24.87 18.95
N GLY A 75 -8.35 -25.38 17.74
CA GLY A 75 -9.68 -25.80 17.28
C GLY A 75 -10.51 -24.69 16.62
N GLU A 76 -9.96 -23.49 16.45
CA GLU A 76 -10.68 -22.36 15.85
C GLU A 76 -10.52 -22.36 14.33
N LEU A 77 -11.42 -23.05 13.62
CA LEU A 77 -11.37 -23.17 12.15
C LEU A 77 -11.43 -21.84 11.39
N VAL A 78 -11.94 -20.77 12.00
CA VAL A 78 -11.99 -19.41 11.41
C VAL A 78 -10.61 -18.92 10.97
N TYR A 79 -9.55 -19.34 11.66
CA TYR A 79 -8.17 -18.98 11.29
C TYR A 79 -7.68 -19.63 9.99
N SER A 80 -8.40 -20.61 9.44
CA SER A 80 -8.08 -21.16 8.11
C SER A 80 -8.17 -20.09 7.01
N VAL A 81 -9.11 -19.13 7.15
CA VAL A 81 -9.24 -18.00 6.22
C VAL A 81 -8.05 -17.05 6.35
N SER A 82 -7.60 -16.78 7.57
CA SER A 82 -6.42 -15.97 7.85
C SER A 82 -5.13 -16.62 7.32
N LEU A 83 -5.00 -17.95 7.46
CA LEU A 83 -3.88 -18.71 6.90
C LEU A 83 -3.88 -18.67 5.37
N ALA A 84 -5.04 -18.90 4.74
CA ALA A 84 -5.18 -18.78 3.29
C ALA A 84 -4.80 -17.37 2.81
N SER A 85 -5.22 -16.34 3.53
CA SER A 85 -4.86 -14.94 3.25
C SER A 85 -3.34 -14.72 3.35
N ALA A 86 -2.67 -15.23 4.39
CA ALA A 86 -1.22 -15.14 4.53
C ALA A 86 -0.48 -15.80 3.34
N ILE A 87 -0.94 -16.98 2.90
CA ILE A 87 -0.38 -17.69 1.74
C ILE A 87 -0.58 -16.88 0.45
N LEU A 88 -1.78 -16.33 0.24
CA LEU A 88 -2.07 -15.49 -0.92
C LEU A 88 -1.19 -14.23 -0.94
N LEU A 89 -1.01 -13.56 0.21
CA LEU A 89 -0.13 -12.40 0.33
C LEU A 89 1.32 -12.76 0.04
N PHE A 90 1.80 -13.93 0.50
CA PHE A 90 3.13 -14.45 0.19
C PHE A 90 3.30 -14.67 -1.32
N ILE A 91 2.38 -15.39 -1.97
CA ILE A 91 2.43 -15.69 -3.41
C ILE A 91 2.40 -14.38 -4.21
N PHE A 92 1.48 -13.47 -3.86
CA PHE A 92 1.37 -12.16 -4.50
C PHE A 92 2.68 -11.39 -4.39
N HIS A 93 3.23 -11.26 -3.17
CA HIS A 93 4.47 -10.53 -2.94
C HIS A 93 5.67 -11.17 -3.65
N ALA A 94 5.79 -12.49 -3.62
CA ALA A 94 6.83 -13.21 -4.34
C ALA A 94 6.74 -13.00 -5.87
N GLY A 95 5.53 -12.92 -6.42
CA GLY A 95 5.30 -12.68 -7.85
C GLY A 95 5.61 -11.25 -8.31
N ILE A 96 5.42 -10.26 -7.44
CA ILE A 96 5.73 -8.86 -7.76
C ILE A 96 7.16 -8.45 -7.40
N SER A 97 7.72 -9.01 -6.32
CA SER A 97 9.02 -8.64 -5.78
C SER A 97 10.16 -9.08 -6.69
N GLU A 98 11.02 -8.16 -7.10
CA GLU A 98 12.15 -8.49 -7.98
C GLU A 98 13.36 -7.61 -7.59
N ASN A 99 14.59 -8.05 -7.87
CA ASN A 99 15.83 -7.36 -7.44
C ASN A 99 16.66 -6.77 -8.60
N SER A 100 16.25 -5.62 -9.10
CA SER A 100 16.74 -4.90 -10.29
C SER A 100 16.22 -3.48 -10.21
N TYR A 101 17.02 -2.58 -10.75
CA TYR A 101 16.74 -1.16 -10.79
C TYR A 101 15.52 -0.80 -11.68
N ARG A 102 15.04 -1.73 -12.51
CA ARG A 102 13.92 -1.54 -13.43
C ARG A 102 12.57 -2.07 -12.92
N HIS A 103 12.48 -2.55 -11.68
CA HIS A 103 11.20 -2.98 -11.11
C HIS A 103 10.35 -1.79 -10.79
N ARG A 104 9.52 -1.44 -11.76
CA ARG A 104 8.41 -0.53 -11.62
C ARG A 104 7.24 -1.26 -12.25
N LYS A 105 6.71 -2.24 -11.51
CA LYS A 105 5.61 -3.11 -11.94
C LYS A 105 4.28 -2.48 -11.53
N PHE A 106 3.25 -3.31 -11.46
CA PHE A 106 1.92 -2.96 -10.98
C PHE A 106 1.90 -2.08 -9.71
N PRO A 107 2.79 -2.23 -8.71
CA PRO A 107 2.78 -1.35 -7.54
C PRO A 107 3.08 0.13 -7.80
N HIS A 108 3.74 0.48 -8.90
CA HIS A 108 3.92 1.89 -9.35
C HIS A 108 2.89 2.28 -10.41
N SER A 109 1.62 1.88 -10.23
CA SER A 109 0.50 2.25 -11.10
C SER A 109 -0.61 2.98 -10.33
N PHE A 110 -1.38 3.84 -10.99
CA PHE A 110 -2.53 4.48 -10.35
C PHE A 110 -3.63 3.46 -10.07
N THR A 111 -3.79 2.44 -10.92
CA THR A 111 -4.77 1.35 -10.67
C THR A 111 -4.47 0.66 -9.34
N PHE A 112 -3.21 0.35 -9.04
CA PHE A 112 -2.83 -0.20 -7.74
C PHE A 112 -3.09 0.76 -6.59
N GLY A 113 -2.72 2.04 -6.74
CA GLY A 113 -3.01 3.07 -5.74
C GLY A 113 -4.52 3.21 -5.43
N VAL A 114 -5.37 3.17 -6.47
CA VAL A 114 -6.83 3.20 -6.33
C VAL A 114 -7.33 1.95 -5.59
N ILE A 115 -6.91 0.75 -6.00
CA ILE A 115 -7.30 -0.50 -5.34
C ILE A 115 -6.89 -0.48 -3.86
N ALA A 116 -5.64 -0.12 -3.55
CA ALA A 116 -5.16 -0.01 -2.18
C ALA A 116 -5.99 0.99 -1.37
N SER A 117 -6.35 2.13 -1.95
CA SER A 117 -7.13 3.17 -1.27
C SER A 117 -8.59 2.76 -1.07
N MET A 118 -9.17 1.98 -2.00
CA MET A 118 -10.50 1.37 -1.83
C MET A 118 -10.50 0.34 -0.69
N ILE A 119 -9.44 -0.44 -0.55
CA ILE A 119 -9.27 -1.36 0.59
C ILE A 119 -9.20 -0.54 1.88
N LEU A 120 -8.35 0.51 1.94
CA LEU A 120 -8.25 1.38 3.11
C LEU A 120 -9.61 2.03 3.46
N TYR A 121 -10.36 2.47 2.46
CA TYR A 121 -11.71 3.03 2.63
C TYR A 121 -12.66 2.06 3.32
N ALA A 122 -12.65 0.78 2.95
CA ALA A 122 -13.54 -0.23 3.51
C ALA A 122 -13.35 -0.45 5.03
N PHE A 123 -12.18 -0.10 5.58
CA PHE A 123 -11.86 -0.26 7.00
C PHE A 123 -11.83 1.04 7.80
N THR A 124 -11.91 2.19 7.14
CA THR A 124 -11.65 3.49 7.80
C THR A 124 -12.73 4.50 7.42
N GLY A 125 -12.48 5.34 6.42
CA GLY A 125 -13.42 6.32 5.90
C GLY A 125 -12.83 7.05 4.70
N LEU A 126 -13.69 7.79 3.98
CA LEU A 126 -13.32 8.39 2.69
C LEU A 126 -12.13 9.33 2.80
N ILE A 127 -12.08 10.17 3.85
CA ILE A 127 -11.02 11.16 3.99
C ILE A 127 -9.66 10.49 4.22
N ILE A 128 -9.60 9.45 5.06
CA ILE A 128 -8.35 8.71 5.33
C ILE A 128 -7.88 7.98 4.07
N ALA A 129 -8.81 7.38 3.31
CA ALA A 129 -8.49 6.76 2.04
C ALA A 129 -7.93 7.76 1.01
N LEU A 130 -8.50 8.96 0.91
CA LEU A 130 -8.01 10.02 0.03
C LEU A 130 -6.63 10.53 0.47
N ILE A 131 -6.37 10.65 1.77
CA ILE A 131 -5.03 10.97 2.31
C ILE A 131 -4.03 9.88 1.90
N GLY A 132 -4.39 8.60 2.05
CA GLY A 132 -3.56 7.47 1.61
C GLY A 132 -3.25 7.54 0.12
N PHE A 133 -4.26 7.75 -0.73
CA PHE A 133 -4.08 7.91 -2.17
C PHE A 133 -3.19 9.12 -2.52
N GLY A 134 -3.33 10.23 -1.79
CA GLY A 134 -2.49 11.41 -1.92
C GLY A 134 -1.02 11.10 -1.62
N CYS A 135 -0.75 10.40 -0.51
CA CYS A 135 0.60 9.97 -0.13
C CYS A 135 1.22 9.05 -1.21
N PHE A 136 0.44 8.10 -1.73
CA PHE A 136 0.86 7.24 -2.84
C PHE A 136 1.21 8.04 -4.10
N THR A 137 0.39 9.03 -4.43
CA THR A 137 0.62 9.89 -5.60
C THR A 137 1.87 10.76 -5.43
N ILE A 138 2.11 11.28 -4.22
CA ILE A 138 3.32 12.02 -3.86
C ILE A 138 4.56 11.14 -4.04
N HIS A 139 4.51 9.86 -3.65
CA HIS A 139 5.60 8.92 -3.92
C HIS A 139 5.91 8.84 -5.41
N LEU A 140 4.89 8.63 -6.25
CA LEU A 140 5.07 8.57 -7.70
C LEU A 140 5.62 9.89 -8.29
N LEU A 141 5.27 11.04 -7.70
CA LEU A 141 5.81 12.33 -8.10
C LEU A 141 7.31 12.45 -7.76
N LEU A 142 7.68 12.09 -6.52
CA LEU A 142 9.06 12.21 -6.04
C LEU A 142 10.04 11.31 -6.80
N ASP A 143 9.58 10.13 -7.23
CA ASP A 143 10.40 9.24 -8.05
C ASP A 143 10.33 9.54 -9.57
N ASN A 144 9.66 10.62 -9.99
CA ASN A 144 9.44 10.97 -11.40
C ASN A 144 8.78 9.83 -12.20
N HIS A 145 7.70 9.28 -11.64
CA HIS A 145 6.99 8.10 -12.14
C HIS A 145 5.60 8.32 -12.68
N VAL A 146 4.99 9.48 -12.45
CA VAL A 146 3.60 9.75 -12.83
C VAL A 146 3.29 9.40 -14.29
N LEU A 147 4.09 9.89 -15.26
CA LEU A 147 3.85 9.59 -16.68
C LEU A 147 4.00 8.09 -17.01
N ARG A 148 4.90 7.39 -16.33
CA ARG A 148 5.09 5.95 -16.53
C ARG A 148 3.94 5.14 -15.93
N ALA A 149 3.50 5.50 -14.72
CA ALA A 149 2.34 4.91 -14.07
C ALA A 149 1.10 5.04 -14.96
N PHE A 150 0.83 6.25 -15.46
CA PHE A 150 -0.29 6.53 -16.35
C PHE A 150 -0.22 5.72 -17.66
N ASN A 151 0.94 5.67 -18.31
CA ASN A 151 1.13 4.87 -19.53
C ASN A 151 0.97 3.37 -19.30
N TYR A 152 1.38 2.86 -18.14
CA TYR A 152 1.18 1.48 -17.74
C TYR A 152 -0.32 1.18 -17.60
N ASP A 153 -1.06 2.02 -16.89
CA ASP A 153 -2.51 1.88 -16.71
C ASP A 153 -3.24 1.88 -18.06
N ILE A 154 -2.94 2.82 -18.96
CA ILE A 154 -3.54 2.84 -20.31
C ILE A 154 -3.31 1.51 -21.04
N LYS A 155 -2.09 0.98 -21.00
CA LYS A 155 -1.77 -0.30 -21.65
C LYS A 155 -2.53 -1.47 -21.03
N LEU A 156 -2.61 -1.51 -19.71
CA LEU A 156 -3.34 -2.53 -18.95
C LEU A 156 -4.83 -2.51 -19.33
N TRP A 157 -5.48 -1.35 -19.23
CA TRP A 157 -6.91 -1.21 -19.54
C TRP A 157 -7.23 -1.48 -21.01
N ARG A 158 -6.38 -1.03 -21.95
CA ARG A 158 -6.53 -1.38 -23.38
C ARG A 158 -6.47 -2.89 -23.62
N LYS A 159 -5.62 -3.62 -22.89
CA LYS A 159 -5.52 -5.07 -23.01
C LYS A 159 -6.75 -5.78 -22.44
N LEU A 160 -7.31 -5.26 -21.34
CA LEU A 160 -8.51 -5.81 -20.71
C LEU A 160 -9.77 -5.57 -21.56
N LEU A 161 -9.93 -4.37 -22.12
CA LEU A 161 -11.11 -3.97 -22.92
C LEU A 161 -11.13 -4.53 -24.35
N ARG A 162 -10.01 -5.10 -24.84
CA ARG A 162 -9.90 -5.75 -26.16
C ARG A 162 -10.20 -7.25 -26.11
N ARG A 163 -10.52 -7.79 -24.95
CA ARG A 163 -10.97 -9.16 -24.74
C ARG A 163 -12.48 -9.16 -24.54
#